data_AF-A0A1H4AZ53-F1
#
_entry.id   AF-A0A1H4AZ53-F1
#
_cell.length_a   1.000
_cell.length_b   1.000
_cell.length_c   1.000
_cell.angle_alpha   90.00
_cell.angle_beta   90.00
_cell.angle_gamma   90.00
#
_symmetry.space_group_name_H-M   'P 1'
#
loop_
_entity.id
_entity.type
_entity.pdbx_description
1 polymer ?
#
loop_
_entity_poly.entity_id
_entity_poly.type
_entity_poly.pdbx_seq_one_letter_code
_entity_poly.pdbx_strand_id
1 'polypeptide(L)'
;MSQSLIGIIQAGVRYGKVWPCQPELNSVFPENRLILLTLLAQKVMPLFVVLNAVSLYWWHGSSQLPLIIAMSLLLLSIPLQGWYRLGLRAEKQLPPAMRHWYQQILQQLQSQGVAAASISQHTGQVLCYYDLGRLLQQAYRQLDKAFIREML
;
A
#
# COMPACT_ATOMS: atom_id res chain seq x y z
N MET A 1 -19.86 2.89 -11.84
CA MET A 1 -19.68 4.31 -11.52
C MET A 1 -18.32 4.73 -12.05
N SER A 2 -18.24 5.76 -12.88
CA SER A 2 -16.98 6.31 -13.39
C SER A 2 -16.20 6.89 -12.20
N GLN A 3 -15.30 6.07 -11.65
CA GLN A 3 -14.40 6.45 -10.58
C GLN A 3 -13.59 7.67 -11.01
N SER A 4 -13.71 8.78 -10.27
CA SER A 4 -12.88 9.95 -10.52
C SER A 4 -11.42 9.59 -10.21
N LEU A 5 -10.47 10.16 -10.98
CA LEU A 5 -9.03 9.90 -10.78
C LEU A 5 -8.59 10.17 -9.33
N ILE A 6 -9.17 11.19 -8.71
CA ILE A 6 -8.95 11.55 -7.30
C ILE A 6 -9.46 10.44 -6.38
N GLY A 7 -10.63 9.86 -6.66
CA GLY A 7 -11.19 8.73 -5.90
C GLY A 7 -10.27 7.51 -5.90
N ILE A 8 -9.70 7.17 -7.07
CA ILE A 8 -8.76 6.05 -7.22
C ILE A 8 -7.50 6.29 -6.39
N ILE A 9 -6.92 7.49 -6.46
CA ILE A 9 -5.73 7.84 -5.67
C ILE A 9 -6.03 7.80 -4.18
N GLN A 10 -7.19 8.33 -3.75
CA GLN A 10 -7.61 8.26 -2.34
C GLN A 10 -7.86 6.82 -1.87
N ALA A 11 -8.39 5.95 -2.72
CA ALA A 11 -8.53 4.53 -2.45
C ALA A 11 -7.15 3.88 -2.26
N GLY A 12 -6.19 4.19 -3.13
CA GLY A 12 -4.79 3.76 -3.00
C GLY A 12 -4.16 4.21 -1.68
N VAL A 13 -4.32 5.49 -1.32
CA VAL A 13 -3.81 6.05 -0.04
C VAL A 13 -4.42 5.36 1.17
N ARG A 14 -5.74 5.11 1.16
CA ARG A 14 -6.41 4.37 2.24
C ARG A 14 -5.93 2.93 2.33
N TYR A 15 -5.76 2.27 1.19
CA TYR A 15 -5.24 0.91 1.12
C TYR A 15 -3.83 0.80 1.69
N GLY A 16 -2.92 1.70 1.31
CA GLY A 16 -1.55 1.71 1.85
C GLY A 16 -1.49 1.93 3.36
N LYS A 17 -2.42 2.70 3.96
CA LYS A 17 -2.47 2.91 5.42
C LYS A 17 -2.95 1.69 6.21
N VAL A 18 -3.82 0.90 5.61
CA VAL A 18 -4.39 -0.31 6.23
C VAL A 18 -3.45 -1.49 6.09
N TRP A 19 -2.69 -1.55 4.98
CA TRP A 19 -1.82 -2.68 4.70
C TRP A 19 -0.68 -2.81 5.73
N PRO A 20 -0.53 -3.96 6.41
CA PRO A 20 0.58 -4.19 7.31
C PRO A 20 1.85 -4.37 6.48
N CYS A 21 2.68 -3.33 6.45
CA CYS A 21 3.93 -3.25 5.70
C CYS A 21 5.06 -4.07 6.35
N GLN A 22 4.81 -5.35 6.61
CA GLN A 22 5.74 -6.25 7.30
C GLN A 22 6.60 -7.01 6.29
N PRO A 23 7.91 -7.16 6.51
CA PRO A 23 8.81 -7.79 5.54
C PRO A 23 8.48 -9.26 5.29
N GLU A 24 7.80 -9.95 6.23
CA GLU A 24 7.37 -11.34 6.05
C GLU A 24 6.35 -11.48 4.92
N LEU A 25 5.50 -10.46 4.70
CA LEU A 25 4.54 -10.47 3.60
C LEU A 25 5.22 -10.34 2.24
N ASN A 26 6.50 -9.99 2.17
CA ASN A 26 7.20 -9.90 0.89
C ASN A 26 7.46 -11.25 0.23
N SER A 27 7.45 -12.37 0.97
CA SER A 27 7.59 -13.71 0.39
C SER A 27 6.31 -14.12 -0.35
N VAL A 28 5.15 -13.81 0.22
CA VAL A 28 3.84 -14.21 -0.30
C VAL A 28 3.24 -13.14 -1.23
N PHE A 29 3.49 -11.87 -0.96
CA PHE A 29 2.96 -10.73 -1.72
C PHE A 29 4.09 -9.84 -2.24
N PRO A 30 4.50 -9.97 -3.51
CA PRO A 30 5.43 -9.01 -4.12
C PRO A 30 4.86 -7.57 -4.12
N GLU A 31 3.55 -7.43 -4.01
CA GLU A 31 2.85 -6.15 -3.86
C GLU A 31 3.19 -5.41 -2.57
N ASN A 32 3.52 -6.12 -1.50
CA ASN A 32 3.88 -5.50 -0.23
C ASN A 32 5.12 -4.61 -0.39
N ARG A 33 6.09 -5.03 -1.22
CA ARG A 33 7.24 -4.19 -1.59
C ARG A 33 6.81 -2.93 -2.31
N LEU A 34 5.86 -3.04 -3.24
CA LEU A 34 5.38 -1.90 -4.02
C LEU A 34 4.65 -0.89 -3.12
N ILE A 35 3.85 -1.35 -2.17
CA ILE A 35 3.15 -0.53 -1.17
C ILE A 35 4.15 0.17 -0.25
N LEU A 36 5.14 -0.58 0.26
CA LEU A 36 6.17 -0.05 1.14
C LEU A 36 7.03 0.98 0.41
N LEU A 37 7.40 0.73 -0.85
CA LEU A 37 8.11 1.68 -1.71
C LEU A 37 7.29 2.95 -1.95
N THR A 38 5.97 2.86 -2.15
CA THR A 38 5.13 4.06 -2.36
C THR A 38 4.99 4.88 -1.08
N LEU A 39 4.83 4.23 0.08
CA LEU A 39 4.80 4.91 1.38
C LEU A 39 6.16 5.54 1.73
N LEU A 40 7.24 4.81 1.47
CA LEU A 40 8.60 5.31 1.69
C LEU A 40 8.91 6.47 0.73
N ALA A 41 8.52 6.35 -0.54
CA ALA A 41 8.62 7.44 -1.50
C ALA A 41 7.87 8.67 -1.00
N GLN A 42 6.64 8.54 -0.50
CA GLN A 42 5.91 9.68 0.08
C GLN A 42 6.68 10.36 1.22
N LYS A 43 7.34 9.58 2.09
CA LYS A 43 8.07 10.11 3.25
C LYS A 43 9.43 10.71 2.89
N VAL A 44 10.15 10.09 1.96
CA VAL A 44 11.53 10.41 1.57
C VAL A 44 11.57 11.46 0.45
N MET A 45 10.53 11.54 -0.36
CA MET A 45 10.44 12.44 -1.49
C MET A 45 10.65 13.93 -1.18
N PRO A 46 10.03 14.55 -0.15
CA PRO A 46 10.22 15.99 0.07
C PRO A 46 11.70 16.32 0.29
N LEU A 47 12.44 15.42 0.94
CA LEU A 47 13.88 15.57 1.10
C LEU A 47 14.62 15.45 -0.24
N PHE A 48 14.28 14.45 -1.06
CA PHE A 48 14.88 14.28 -2.40
C PHE A 48 14.60 15.45 -3.33
N VAL A 49 13.39 16.01 -3.31
CA VAL A 49 13.03 17.18 -4.13
C VAL A 49 13.86 18.40 -3.73
N VAL A 50 13.98 18.67 -2.43
CA VAL A 50 14.81 19.79 -1.94
C VAL A 50 16.27 19.56 -2.27
N LEU A 51 16.82 18.37 -2.01
CA LEU A 51 18.20 18.04 -2.35
C LEU A 51 18.48 18.16 -3.84
N ASN A 52 17.56 17.69 -4.69
CA ASN A 52 17.67 17.82 -6.15
C ASN A 52 17.65 19.29 -6.56
N ALA A 53 16.70 20.09 -6.07
CA ALA A 53 16.58 21.49 -6.39
C ALA A 53 17.82 22.31 -5.95
N VAL A 54 18.31 22.08 -4.73
CA VAL A 54 19.52 22.72 -4.20
C VAL A 54 20.76 22.31 -5.00
N SER A 55 20.90 21.01 -5.30
CA SER A 55 22.06 20.51 -6.07
C SER A 55 22.07 21.08 -7.49
N LEU A 56 20.91 21.09 -8.17
CA LEU A 56 20.81 21.69 -9.49
C LEU A 56 21.08 23.20 -9.46
N TYR A 57 20.56 23.90 -8.45
CA TYR A 57 20.78 25.33 -8.28
C TYR A 57 22.27 25.65 -8.04
N TRP A 58 22.95 24.82 -7.25
CA TRP A 58 24.38 24.98 -6.97
C TRP A 58 25.24 24.79 -8.22
N TRP A 59 24.90 23.81 -9.08
CA TRP A 59 25.66 23.55 -10.32
C TRP A 59 25.32 24.49 -11.49
N HIS A 60 24.05 24.81 -11.69
CA HIS A 60 23.57 25.51 -12.90
C HIS A 60 23.20 26.97 -12.66
N GLY A 61 23.25 27.44 -11.41
CA GLY A 61 22.92 28.80 -11.03
C GLY A 61 21.45 29.18 -11.31
N SER A 62 21.15 30.48 -11.24
CA SER A 62 19.81 31.02 -11.46
C SER A 62 19.36 31.01 -12.92
N SER A 63 20.26 30.79 -13.87
CA SER A 63 19.94 30.79 -15.31
C SER A 63 19.02 29.66 -15.76
N GLN A 64 18.96 28.56 -15.01
CA GLN A 64 18.19 27.36 -15.39
C GLN A 64 17.02 27.07 -14.45
N LEU A 65 16.49 28.07 -13.72
CA LEU A 65 15.36 27.89 -12.81
C LEU A 65 14.15 27.13 -13.40
N PRO A 66 13.70 27.39 -14.66
CA PRO A 66 12.60 26.63 -15.24
C PRO A 66 12.89 25.13 -15.33
N LEU A 67 14.14 24.73 -15.62
CA LEU A 67 14.56 23.33 -15.69
C LEU A 67 14.53 22.68 -14.31
N ILE A 68 15.00 23.39 -13.28
CA ILE A 68 15.01 22.92 -11.89
C ILE A 68 13.58 22.64 -11.41
N ILE A 69 12.66 23.55 -11.72
CA ILE A 69 11.23 23.41 -11.40
C ILE A 69 10.62 22.22 -12.17
N ALA A 70 10.92 22.10 -13.46
CA ALA A 70 10.43 21.00 -14.29
C ALA A 70 10.91 19.62 -13.77
N MET A 71 12.19 19.50 -13.40
CA MET A 71 12.75 18.27 -12.82
C MET A 71 12.12 17.95 -11.46
N SER A 72 11.93 18.96 -10.61
CA SER A 72 11.28 18.81 -9.31
C SER A 72 9.83 18.32 -9.44
N LEU A 73 9.07 18.89 -10.39
CA LEU A 73 7.71 18.47 -10.72
C LEU A 73 7.66 17.05 -11.29
N LEU A 74 8.60 16.70 -12.17
CA LEU A 74 8.72 15.36 -12.73
C LEU A 74 8.98 14.33 -11.63
N LEU A 75 9.89 14.65 -10.70
CA LEU A 75 10.18 13.81 -9.56
C LEU A 75 8.91 13.59 -8.72
N LEU A 76 8.18 14.67 -8.42
CA LEU A 76 6.90 14.65 -7.68
C LEU A 76 5.80 13.81 -8.35
N SER A 77 5.86 13.63 -9.68
CA SER A 77 4.89 12.82 -10.42
C SER A 77 5.02 11.32 -10.17
N ILE A 78 6.23 10.81 -9.90
CA ILE A 78 6.53 9.38 -9.73
C ILE A 78 5.65 8.69 -8.65
N PRO A 79 5.53 9.19 -7.42
CA PRO A 79 4.68 8.56 -6.40
C PRO A 79 3.20 8.68 -6.76
N LEU A 80 2.79 9.73 -7.47
CA LEU A 80 1.40 9.92 -7.91
C LEU A 80 0.98 8.75 -8.81
N GLN A 81 1.88 8.36 -9.72
CA GLN A 81 1.70 7.18 -10.58
C GLN A 81 1.64 5.88 -9.77
N GLY A 82 2.45 5.78 -8.71
CA GLY A 82 2.42 4.67 -7.76
C GLY A 82 1.07 4.53 -7.06
N TRP A 83 0.55 5.62 -6.50
CA TRP A 83 -0.75 5.64 -5.83
C TRP A 83 -1.91 5.32 -6.75
N TYR A 84 -1.88 5.81 -7.99
CA TYR A 84 -2.90 5.50 -8.98
C TYR A 84 -2.95 4.00 -9.30
N ARG A 85 -1.79 3.38 -9.57
CA ARG A 85 -1.69 1.93 -9.82
C ARG A 85 -2.14 1.13 -8.60
N LEU A 86 -1.82 1.63 -7.41
CA LEU A 86 -2.21 1.00 -6.16
C LEU A 86 -3.72 1.07 -5.92
N GLY A 87 -4.35 2.21 -6.21
CA GLY A 87 -5.79 2.39 -6.14
C GLY A 87 -6.56 1.48 -7.08
N LEU A 88 -6.11 1.36 -8.35
CA LEU A 88 -6.69 0.42 -9.31
C LEU A 88 -6.57 -1.04 -8.85
N ARG A 89 -5.48 -1.39 -8.15
CA ARG A 89 -5.29 -2.74 -7.62
C ARG A 89 -6.08 -3.00 -6.34
N ALA A 90 -6.28 -2.00 -5.49
CA ALA A 90 -7.08 -2.13 -4.28
C ALA A 90 -8.52 -2.59 -4.60
N GLU A 91 -9.06 -2.18 -5.75
CA GLU A 91 -10.39 -2.59 -6.25
C GLU A 91 -10.38 -3.89 -7.07
N LYS A 92 -9.20 -4.45 -7.35
CA LYS A 92 -9.09 -5.68 -8.12
C LYS A 92 -9.51 -6.87 -7.26
N GLN A 93 -10.29 -7.77 -7.86
CA GLN A 93 -10.78 -8.97 -7.19
C GLN A 93 -9.63 -9.92 -6.83
N LEU A 94 -9.72 -10.53 -5.64
CA LEU A 94 -8.75 -11.53 -5.22
C LEU A 94 -8.79 -12.77 -6.13
N PRO A 95 -7.63 -13.26 -6.60
CA PRO A 95 -7.54 -14.56 -7.25
C PRO A 95 -7.94 -15.68 -6.26
N PRO A 96 -8.44 -16.82 -6.76
CA PRO A 96 -8.98 -17.90 -5.91
C PRO A 96 -7.96 -18.44 -4.89
N ALA A 97 -6.67 -18.47 -5.23
CA ALA A 97 -5.60 -18.86 -4.30
C ALA A 97 -5.53 -17.98 -3.04
N MET A 98 -5.73 -16.66 -3.19
CA MET A 98 -5.70 -15.71 -2.06
C MET A 98 -6.94 -15.82 -1.18
N ARG A 99 -8.08 -16.28 -1.72
CA ARG A 99 -9.29 -16.52 -0.94
C ARG A 99 -9.11 -17.69 0.03
N HIS A 100 -8.43 -18.74 -0.41
CA HIS A 100 -8.11 -19.87 0.46
C HIS A 100 -7.23 -19.41 1.63
N TRP A 101 -6.18 -18.65 1.33
CA TRP A 101 -5.30 -18.10 2.36
C TRP A 101 -6.02 -17.14 3.32
N TYR A 102 -6.92 -16.29 2.81
CA TYR A 102 -7.80 -15.45 3.63
C TYR A 102 -8.67 -16.27 4.59
N GLN A 103 -9.26 -17.37 4.10
CA GLN A 103 -10.05 -18.28 4.94
C GLN A 103 -9.21 -18.99 6.00
N GLN A 104 -7.98 -19.39 5.67
CA GLN A 104 -7.06 -19.98 6.64
C GLN A 104 -6.75 -19.00 7.77
N ILE A 105 -6.46 -17.74 7.45
CA ILE A 105 -6.21 -16.74 8.49
C ILE A 105 -7.49 -16.45 9.30
N LEU A 106 -8.66 -16.38 8.67
CA LEU A 106 -9.93 -16.26 9.40
C LEU A 106 -10.14 -17.40 10.41
N GLN A 107 -9.92 -18.64 9.99
CA GLN A 107 -10.05 -19.81 10.86
C GLN A 107 -9.06 -19.74 12.04
N GLN A 108 -7.84 -19.28 11.79
CA GLN A 108 -6.80 -19.06 12.82
C GLN A 108 -7.19 -17.95 13.82
N LEU A 109 -7.80 -16.84 13.37
CA LEU A 109 -8.31 -15.83 14.29
C LEU A 109 -9.49 -16.36 15.12
N GLN A 110 -10.37 -17.14 14.52
CA GLN A 110 -11.52 -17.75 15.21
C GLN A 110 -11.07 -18.74 16.28
N SER A 111 -10.05 -19.56 16.00
CA SER A 111 -9.52 -20.53 16.97
C SER A 111 -8.89 -19.87 18.20
N GLN A 112 -8.41 -18.63 18.08
CA GLN A 112 -7.90 -17.83 19.19
C GLN A 112 -8.97 -16.98 19.90
N GLY A 113 -10.26 -17.20 19.60
CA GLY A 113 -11.37 -16.54 20.29
C GLY A 113 -11.61 -15.08 19.85
N VAL A 114 -10.96 -14.63 18.77
CA VAL A 114 -11.27 -13.33 18.19
C VAL A 114 -12.62 -13.44 17.48
N ALA A 115 -13.60 -12.64 17.92
CA ALA A 115 -14.92 -12.58 17.30
C ALA A 115 -14.82 -12.09 15.84
N ALA A 116 -14.72 -13.05 14.91
CA ALA A 116 -14.73 -12.85 13.46
C ALA A 116 -16.03 -12.18 12.93
N ALA A 117 -17.02 -11.96 13.80
CA ALA A 117 -18.32 -11.37 13.48
C ALA A 117 -18.24 -9.94 12.90
N SER A 118 -17.16 -9.18 13.17
CA SER A 118 -16.97 -7.84 12.58
C SER A 118 -16.29 -7.86 11.19
N ILE A 119 -15.72 -9.01 10.80
CA ILE A 119 -14.98 -9.16 9.53
C ILE A 119 -15.92 -9.70 8.43
N SER A 120 -16.92 -10.50 8.83
CA SER A 120 -17.84 -11.19 7.91
C SER A 120 -18.97 -10.32 7.33
N GLN A 121 -19.15 -9.08 7.79
CA GLN A 121 -20.26 -8.23 7.33
C GLN A 121 -20.14 -7.80 5.84
N HIS A 122 -18.98 -8.01 5.21
CA HIS A 122 -18.77 -7.75 3.78
C HIS A 122 -18.57 -9.04 2.94
N THR A 123 -18.81 -10.22 3.53
CA THR A 123 -18.63 -11.54 2.86
C THR A 123 -19.60 -11.80 1.69
N GLY A 124 -20.54 -10.89 1.41
CA GLY A 124 -21.41 -10.93 0.23
C GLY A 124 -20.88 -10.19 -1.00
N GLN A 125 -19.76 -9.46 -0.90
CA GLN A 125 -19.21 -8.68 -2.00
C GLN A 125 -17.82 -9.19 -2.40
N VAL A 126 -17.50 -9.11 -3.68
CA VAL A 126 -16.24 -9.50 -4.30
C VAL A 126 -15.05 -9.13 -3.39
N LEU A 127 -14.34 -10.13 -2.85
CA LEU A 127 -13.17 -9.88 -1.98
C LEU A 127 -12.14 -9.06 -2.75
N CYS A 128 -11.80 -7.90 -2.20
CA CYS A 128 -10.80 -6.99 -2.73
C CYS A 128 -9.54 -7.01 -1.88
N TYR A 129 -8.41 -6.60 -2.46
CA TYR A 129 -7.11 -6.59 -1.76
C TYR A 129 -7.15 -5.76 -0.46
N TYR A 130 -8.02 -4.74 -0.41
CA TYR A 130 -8.26 -3.94 0.78
C TYR A 130 -8.76 -4.73 2.00
N ASP A 131 -9.67 -5.68 1.81
CA ASP A 131 -10.24 -6.47 2.91
C ASP A 131 -9.22 -7.46 3.47
N LEU A 132 -8.39 -8.03 2.59
CA LEU A 132 -7.25 -8.85 2.97
C LEU A 132 -6.29 -8.05 3.85
N GLY A 133 -5.95 -6.83 3.45
CA GLY A 133 -5.07 -5.94 4.22
C GLY A 133 -5.62 -5.64 5.63
N ARG A 134 -6.92 -5.38 5.77
CA ARG A 134 -7.57 -5.17 7.07
C ARG A 134 -7.46 -6.40 7.97
N LEU A 135 -7.86 -7.55 7.43
CA LEU A 135 -7.82 -8.80 8.18
C LEU A 135 -6.40 -9.08 8.64
N LEU A 136 -5.42 -8.85 7.78
CA LEU A 136 -4.04 -9.13 8.10
C LEU A 136 -3.45 -8.16 9.12
N GLN A 137 -3.86 -6.89 9.06
CA GLN A 137 -3.49 -5.91 10.07
C GLN A 137 -4.06 -6.29 11.45
N GLN A 138 -5.28 -6.82 11.50
CA GLN A 138 -5.87 -7.34 12.73
C GLN A 138 -5.14 -8.59 13.21
N ALA A 139 -4.85 -9.53 12.31
CA ALA A 139 -4.07 -10.73 12.60
C ALA A 139 -2.72 -10.35 13.23
N TYR A 140 -1.97 -9.43 12.61
CA TYR A 140 -0.67 -8.99 13.11
C TYR A 140 -0.73 -8.20 14.43
N ARG A 141 -1.90 -7.65 14.78
CA ARG A 141 -2.13 -6.90 16.02
C ARG A 141 -2.53 -7.81 17.19
N GLN A 142 -3.18 -8.93 16.88
CA GLN A 142 -3.77 -9.84 17.89
C GLN A 142 -3.02 -11.17 18.02
N LEU A 143 -2.40 -11.67 16.94
CA LEU A 143 -1.52 -12.84 16.97
C LEU A 143 -0.06 -12.40 17.14
N ASP A 144 0.70 -13.23 17.85
CA ASP A 144 2.14 -13.05 17.98
C ASP A 144 2.84 -13.12 16.62
N LYS A 145 3.81 -12.21 16.40
CA LYS A 145 4.56 -12.11 15.13
C LYS A 145 5.26 -13.41 14.75
N ALA A 146 5.69 -14.19 15.75
CA ALA A 146 6.34 -15.48 15.54
C ALA A 146 5.38 -16.48 14.87
N PHE A 147 4.12 -16.49 15.28
CA PHE A 147 3.10 -17.39 14.74
C PHE A 147 2.72 -17.02 13.30
N ILE A 148 2.60 -15.72 13.02
CA ILE A 148 2.34 -15.23 11.65
C ILE A 148 3.49 -15.60 10.71
N ARG A 149 4.73 -15.59 11.20
CA ARG A 149 5.93 -15.92 10.41
C ARG A 149 6.02 -17.42 10.10
N GLU A 150 5.47 -18.31 10.93
CA GLU A 150 5.36 -19.75 10.61
C GLU A 150 4.28 -20.06 9.56
N MET A 151 3.28 -19.17 9.41
CA MET A 151 2.21 -19.30 8.41
C MET A 151 2.55 -18.75 7.02
N LEU A 152 3.58 -17.92 6.89
CA LEU A 152 4.01 -17.22 5.67
C LEU A 152 5.19 -17.91 5.00
#